data_AF-A0A506PP53-F1
#
_entry.id   AF-A0A506PP53-F1
#
_cell.length_a   1.000
_cell.length_b   1.000
_cell.length_c   1.000
_cell.angle_alpha   90.00
_cell.angle_beta   90.00
_cell.angle_gamma   90.00
#
_symmetry.space_group_name_H-M   'P 1'
#
loop_
_entity.id
_entity.type
_entity.pdbx_description
1 polymer ?
#
loop_
_entity_poly.entity_id
_entity_poly.type
_entity_poly.pdbx_seq_one_letter_code
_entity_poly.pdbx_strand_id
1 'polypeptide(L)'
;MNPIFNVILFIGTTEIIFILLIVVMLFGADKIPEIARGLGKGINMVKHASSDIKNEITKSAEKSGVDTSITKDITEEVNKVKDEIQELTGSVKRKL
;
A
#
# COMPACT_ATOMS: atom_id res chain seq x y z
N MET A 1 9.41 8.47 31.85
CA MET A 1 9.01 9.33 30.71
C MET A 1 10.09 9.17 29.67
N ASN A 2 9.82 8.39 28.62
CA ASN A 2 10.86 7.88 27.70
C ASN A 2 11.18 8.93 26.64
N PRO A 3 12.35 9.60 26.68
CA PRO A 3 12.70 10.65 25.73
C PRO A 3 12.91 10.13 24.29
N ILE A 4 13.13 8.82 24.14
CA ILE A 4 13.41 8.14 22.87
C ILE A 4 12.24 8.28 21.88
N PHE A 5 10.99 8.29 22.38
CA PHE A 5 9.82 8.38 21.50
C PHE A 5 9.63 9.78 20.89
N ASN A 6 10.01 10.83 21.63
CA ASN A 6 9.94 12.22 21.14
C ASN A 6 11.06 12.54 20.14
N VAL A 7 12.22 11.87 20.20
CA VAL A 7 13.30 12.08 19.23
C VAL A 7 12.87 11.66 17.83
N ILE A 8 12.11 10.57 17.69
CA ILE A 8 11.67 10.06 16.37
C ILE A 8 10.68 11.02 15.68
N LEU A 9 9.88 11.78 16.45
CA LEU A 9 8.89 12.70 15.91
C LEU A 9 9.43 14.11 15.60
N PHE A 10 10.62 14.46 16.14
CA PHE A 10 11.28 15.76 15.96
C PHE A 10 12.69 15.63 15.36
N ILE A 11 12.91 14.66 14.47
CA ILE A 11 14.18 14.57 13.73
C ILE A 11 14.25 15.74 12.74
N GLY A 12 15.19 16.67 12.97
CA GLY A 12 15.53 17.72 12.02
C GLY A 12 16.49 17.23 10.92
N THR A 13 16.72 18.08 9.92
CA THR A 13 17.61 17.77 8.78
C THR A 13 19.03 17.41 9.24
N THR A 14 19.52 18.06 10.30
CA THR A 14 20.86 17.84 10.84
C THR A 14 21.01 16.44 11.42
N GLU A 15 20.04 15.97 12.19
CA GLU A 15 20.05 14.63 12.78
C GLU A 15 20.00 13.54 11.70
N ILE A 16 19.20 13.73 10.64
CA ILE A 16 19.17 12.80 9.49
C ILE A 16 20.55 12.68 8.84
N ILE A 17 21.23 13.81 8.59
CA ILE A 17 22.56 13.81 8.00
C ILE A 17 23.56 13.08 8.90
N PHE A 18 23.47 13.27 10.22
CA PHE A 18 24.35 12.61 11.18
C PHE A 18 24.16 11.08 11.19
N ILE A 19 22.90 10.63 11.16
CA ILE A 19 22.58 9.20 11.08
C ILE A 19 23.08 8.62 9.75
N LEU A 20 22.84 9.31 8.63
CA LEU A 20 23.34 8.88 7.31
C LEU A 20 24.87 8.77 7.30
N LEU A 21 25.58 9.68 7.95
CA LEU A 21 27.04 9.64 8.06
C LEU A 21 27.52 8.40 8.81
N ILE A 22 26.87 8.05 9.94
CA ILE A 22 27.17 6.82 10.69
C ILE A 22 26.90 5.58 9.83
N VAL A 23 25.76 5.53 9.13
CA VAL A 23 25.42 4.42 8.23
C VAL A 23 26.46 4.28 7.12
N VAL A 24 26.92 5.38 6.52
CA VAL A 24 27.98 5.38 5.51
C VAL A 24 29.32 4.93 6.09
N MET A 25 29.66 5.26 7.34
CA MET A 25 30.87 4.74 7.98
C MET A 25 30.81 3.23 8.23
N LEU A 26 29.64 2.71 8.62
CA LEU A 26 29.47 1.29 8.93
C LEU A 26 29.43 0.41 7.68
N PHE A 27 28.71 0.85 6.65
CA PHE A 27 28.45 0.06 5.44
C PHE A 27 29.27 0.51 4.23
N GLY A 28 29.79 1.73 4.22
CA GLY A 28 30.44 2.35 3.06
C GLY A 28 29.45 3.09 2.16
N ALA A 29 29.91 4.16 1.51
CA ALA A 29 29.08 4.99 0.62
C ALA A 29 28.56 4.21 -0.59
N ASP A 30 29.30 3.20 -1.05
CA ASP A 30 28.94 2.39 -2.22
C ASP A 30 27.90 1.31 -1.91
N LYS A 31 27.77 0.87 -0.66
CA LYS A 31 26.84 -0.22 -0.29
C LYS A 31 25.39 0.22 -0.23
N ILE A 32 25.11 1.45 0.18
CA ILE A 32 23.76 1.99 0.19
C ILE A 32 23.10 1.96 -1.21
N PRO A 33 23.72 2.51 -2.28
CA PRO A 33 23.15 2.46 -3.61
C PRO A 33 23.12 1.05 -4.20
N GLU A 34 24.09 0.18 -3.86
CA GLU A 34 24.08 -1.23 -4.27
C GLU A 34 22.87 -1.98 -3.70
N ILE A 35 22.60 -1.83 -2.40
CA ILE A 35 21.43 -2.41 -1.72
C ILE A 35 20.14 -1.84 -2.30
N ALA A 36 20.05 -0.51 -2.48
CA ALA A 36 18.87 0.12 -3.07
C ALA A 36 18.56 -0.41 -4.48
N ARG A 37 19.59 -0.57 -5.33
CA ARG A 37 19.46 -1.16 -6.67
C ARG A 37 19.05 -2.64 -6.60
N GLY A 38 19.60 -3.41 -5.68
CA GLY A 38 19.23 -4.82 -5.46
C GLY A 38 17.78 -4.98 -5.02
N LEU A 39 17.36 -4.22 -4.00
CA LEU A 39 15.98 -4.20 -3.51
C LEU A 39 15.01 -3.71 -4.60
N GLY A 40 15.36 -2.67 -5.35
CA GLY A 40 14.53 -2.15 -6.44
C GLY A 40 14.31 -3.19 -7.54
N LYS A 41 15.36 -3.92 -7.95
CA LYS A 41 15.24 -5.04 -8.89
C LYS A 41 14.37 -6.17 -8.32
N GLY A 42 14.54 -6.51 -7.05
CA GLY A 42 13.74 -7.53 -6.36
C GLY A 42 12.26 -7.18 -6.31
N ILE A 43 11.92 -5.97 -5.86
CA ILE A 43 10.53 -5.47 -5.84
C ILE A 43 9.93 -5.48 -7.24
N ASN A 44 10.69 -5.04 -8.25
CA ASN A 44 10.21 -5.03 -9.62
C ASN A 44 9.95 -6.45 -10.16
N MET A 45 10.84 -7.40 -9.88
CA MET A 45 10.67 -8.80 -10.26
C MET A 45 9.43 -9.42 -9.60
N VAL A 46 9.24 -9.20 -8.29
CA VAL A 46 8.06 -9.66 -7.55
C VAL A 46 6.78 -9.04 -8.13
N LYS A 47 6.80 -7.73 -8.44
CA LYS A 47 5.68 -7.03 -9.07
C LYS A 47 5.32 -7.62 -10.45
N HIS A 48 6.31 -7.89 -11.30
CA HIS A 48 6.08 -8.47 -12.63
C HIS A 48 5.51 -9.88 -12.52
N ALA A 49 6.16 -10.77 -11.76
CA ALA A 49 5.68 -12.13 -11.55
C ALA A 49 4.25 -12.15 -10.98
N SER A 50 3.97 -11.28 -10.00
CA SER A 50 2.62 -11.17 -9.41
C SER A 50 1.59 -10.67 -10.43
N SER A 51 1.97 -9.72 -11.30
CA SER A 51 1.11 -9.20 -12.36
C SER A 51 0.82 -10.25 -13.43
N ASP A 52 1.83 -11.04 -13.80
CA ASP A 52 1.68 -12.10 -14.80
C ASP A 52 0.76 -13.20 -14.26
N ILE A 53 0.97 -13.63 -13.01
CA ILE A 53 0.09 -14.58 -12.31
C ILE A 53 -1.34 -14.04 -12.22
N LYS A 54 -1.52 -12.77 -11.82
CA LYS A 54 -2.84 -12.14 -11.75
C LYS A 54 -3.54 -12.16 -13.13
N ASN A 55 -2.81 -11.80 -14.18
CA ASN A 55 -3.35 -11.78 -15.54
C ASN A 55 -3.71 -13.19 -16.04
N GLU A 56 -2.90 -14.20 -15.73
CA GLU A 56 -3.20 -15.60 -16.07
C GLU A 56 -4.41 -16.13 -15.29
N ILE A 57 -4.53 -15.80 -14.01
CA ILE A 57 -5.69 -16.17 -13.19
C ILE A 57 -6.95 -15.47 -13.71
N THR A 58 -6.91 -14.17 -14.00
CA THR A 58 -8.05 -13.44 -14.58
C THR A 58 -8.44 -14.03 -15.93
N LYS A 59 -7.48 -14.29 -16.82
CA LYS A 59 -7.74 -14.88 -18.14
C LYS A 59 -8.26 -16.31 -18.05
N SER A 60 -7.83 -17.08 -17.05
CA SER A 60 -8.34 -18.43 -16.77
C SER A 60 -9.74 -18.39 -16.18
N ALA A 61 -10.03 -17.46 -15.28
CA ALA A 61 -11.36 -17.25 -14.70
C ALA A 61 -12.38 -16.76 -15.74
N GLU A 62 -11.96 -15.86 -16.64
CA GLU A 62 -12.76 -15.42 -17.80
C GLU A 62 -13.01 -16.57 -18.78
N LYS A 63 -12.02 -17.44 -19.01
CA LYS A 63 -12.14 -18.60 -19.90
C LYS A 63 -12.92 -19.77 -19.28
N SER A 64 -13.03 -19.84 -17.96
CA SER A 64 -13.81 -20.83 -17.21
C SER A 64 -15.23 -20.38 -16.85
N GLY A 65 -15.69 -19.22 -17.33
CA GLY A 65 -17.09 -18.80 -17.15
C GLY A 65 -17.46 -18.53 -15.70
N VAL A 66 -16.59 -17.88 -14.92
CA VAL A 66 -17.00 -17.32 -13.63
C VAL A 66 -17.95 -16.16 -13.92
N ASP A 67 -19.22 -16.42 -13.64
CA ASP A 67 -20.38 -15.65 -14.00
C ASP A 67 -20.23 -14.19 -13.57
N THR A 68 -20.17 -13.28 -14.55
CA THR A 68 -20.19 -11.82 -14.30
C THR A 68 -21.50 -11.38 -13.64
N SER A 69 -22.53 -12.24 -13.67
CA SER A 69 -23.79 -12.09 -12.93
C SER A 69 -23.56 -11.99 -11.41
N ILE A 70 -22.74 -12.86 -10.81
CA ILE A 70 -22.46 -12.86 -9.37
C ILE A 70 -21.80 -11.54 -8.94
N THR A 71 -20.88 -11.00 -9.76
CA THR A 71 -20.23 -9.72 -9.45
C THR A 71 -21.17 -8.53 -9.66
N LYS A 72 -22.08 -8.59 -10.64
CA LYS A 72 -23.13 -7.56 -10.86
C LYS A 72 -24.16 -7.54 -9.75
N ASP A 73 -24.65 -8.70 -9.32
CA ASP A 73 -25.65 -8.83 -8.27
C ASP A 73 -25.11 -8.32 -6.92
N ILE A 74 -23.87 -8.70 -6.58
CA ILE A 74 -23.17 -8.18 -5.39
C ILE A 74 -22.96 -6.66 -5.49
N THR A 75 -22.61 -6.14 -6.67
CA THR A 75 -22.40 -4.68 -6.85
C THR A 75 -23.71 -3.90 -6.72
N GLU A 76 -24.83 -4.41 -7.23
CA GLU A 76 -26.15 -3.79 -7.08
C GLU A 76 -26.64 -3.81 -5.62
N GLU A 77 -26.39 -4.90 -4.88
CA GLU A 77 -26.74 -5.02 -3.47
C GLU A 77 -25.91 -4.08 -2.58
N VAL A 78 -24.60 -3.97 -2.85
CA VAL A 78 -23.70 -3.03 -2.16
C VAL A 78 -24.10 -1.57 -2.41
N ASN A 79 -24.55 -1.23 -3.62
CA ASN A 79 -25.02 0.13 -3.93
C ASN A 79 -26.30 0.49 -3.15
N LYS A 80 -27.26 -0.43 -3.02
CA LYS A 80 -28.48 -0.21 -2.21
C LYS A 80 -28.15 0.03 -0.74
N VAL A 81 -27.26 -0.79 -0.17
CA VAL A 81 -26.79 -0.61 1.22
C VAL A 81 -26.09 0.72 1.42
N LYS A 82 -25.30 1.18 0.42
CA LYS A 82 -24.62 2.47 0.47
C LYS A 82 -25.61 3.64 0.47
N ASP A 83 -26.68 3.56 -0.31
CA ASP A 83 -27.73 4.58 -0.38
C ASP A 83 -28.53 4.66 0.94
N GLU A 84 -28.87 3.51 1.54
CA GLU A 84 -29.51 3.45 2.86
C GLU A 84 -28.61 4.04 3.97
N ILE A 85 -27.32 3.69 3.98
CA ILE A 85 -26.35 4.28 4.91
C ILE A 85 -26.21 5.79 4.66
N GLN A 86 -26.24 6.25 3.41
CA GLN A 86 -26.13 7.68 3.10
C GLN A 86 -27.36 8.47 3.57
N GLU A 87 -28.55 7.87 3.53
CA GLU A 87 -29.78 8.45 4.07
C GLU A 87 -29.76 8.52 5.60
N LEU A 88 -29.30 7.46 6.26
CA LEU A 88 -29.13 7.39 7.72
C LEU A 88 -28.03 8.33 8.23
N THR A 89 -26.89 8.40 7.53
CA THR A 89 -25.79 9.32 7.88
C THR A 89 -26.11 10.77 7.52
N GLY A 90 -26.86 11.01 6.44
CA GLY A 90 -27.30 12.34 6.01
C GLY A 90 -28.36 12.95 6.92
N SER A 91 -29.18 12.14 7.57
CA SER A 91 -30.11 12.60 8.63
C SER A 91 -29.37 12.91 9.94
N VAL A 92 -28.31 12.18 10.29
CA VAL A 92 -27.41 12.52 11.42
C VAL A 92 -26.60 13.80 11.15
N LYS A 93 -26.08 13.98 9.93
CA LYS A 93 -25.31 15.17 9.51
C LYS A 93 -26.15 16.45 9.39
N ARG A 94 -27.47 16.32 9.26
CA ARG A 94 -28.43 17.44 9.14
C ARG A 94 -29.05 17.85 10.48
N LYS A 95 -28.93 17.01 11.51
CA LYS A 95 -29.47 17.25 12.86
C LYS A 95 -28.39 17.67 13.88
N LEU A 96 -27.13 17.74 13.44
CA LEU A 96 -25.98 18.32 14.14
C LEU A 96 -25.63 19.69 13.56
#